data_AF-A0A353R8G7-F1
#
_entry.id   AF-A0A353R8G7-F1
#
_cell.length_a   1.000
_cell.length_b   1.000
_cell.length_c   1.000
_cell.angle_alpha   90.00
_cell.angle_beta   90.00
_cell.angle_gamma   90.00
#
_symmetry.space_group_name_H-M   'P 1'
#
loop_
_entity.id
_entity.type
_entity.pdbx_description
1 polymer ?
#
loop_
_entity_poly.entity_id
_entity_poly.type
_entity_poly.pdbx_seq_one_letter_code
_entity_poly.pdbx_strand_id
1 'polypeptide(L)'
;MDYLEKRQYDYIRTGSKKAAYKEAFRQLACKNNVGTILVDTGSRLGNVLLNAGLVDEISLIFSPEILGKNARHLFDGVEKSISLRCKKLPDGYF
;
A
#
# COMPACT_ATOMS: atom_id res chain seq x y z
N MET A 1 -24.60 -1.42 4.95
CA MET A 1 -23.89 -0.13 5.04
C MET A 1 -24.30 0.64 6.29
N ASP A 2 -25.44 0.27 6.87
CA ASP A 2 -26.06 0.84 8.06
C ASP A 2 -25.11 1.05 9.24
N TYR A 3 -24.14 0.16 9.46
CA TYR A 3 -23.14 0.32 10.53
C TYR A 3 -22.25 1.55 10.32
N LEU A 4 -21.78 1.78 9.08
CA LEU A 4 -20.90 2.90 8.72
C LEU A 4 -21.70 4.20 8.71
N GLU A 5 -22.92 4.16 8.18
CA GLU A 5 -23.82 5.33 8.11
C GLU A 5 -24.24 5.80 9.50
N LYS A 6 -24.61 4.89 10.42
CA LYS A 6 -24.92 5.22 11.81
C LYS A 6 -23.76 5.89 12.56
N ARG A 7 -22.52 5.63 12.14
CA ARG A 7 -21.31 6.23 12.71
C ARG A 7 -20.77 7.41 11.89
N GLN A 8 -21.46 7.77 10.81
CA GLN A 8 -21.06 8.83 9.89
C GLN A 8 -19.62 8.63 9.34
N TYR A 9 -19.22 7.38 9.11
CA TYR A 9 -17.96 7.09 8.43
C TYR A 9 -18.14 7.27 6.92
N ASP A 10 -17.29 8.10 6.32
CA ASP A 10 -17.19 8.17 4.86
C ASP A 10 -16.62 6.85 4.33
N TYR A 11 -17.08 6.47 3.14
CA TYR A 11 -16.65 5.25 2.50
C TYR A 11 -16.64 5.41 0.98
N ILE A 12 -15.79 4.60 0.36
CA ILE A 12 -15.67 4.49 -1.09
C ILE A 12 -15.97 3.05 -1.46
N ARG A 13 -16.95 2.85 -2.35
CA ARG A 13 -17.35 1.53 -2.83
C ARG A 13 -16.84 1.35 -4.25
N THR A 14 -15.93 0.39 -4.43
CA THR A 14 -15.35 0.08 -5.74
C THR A 14 -15.17 -1.42 -5.93
N GLY A 15 -15.20 -1.85 -7.19
CA GLY A 15 -15.13 -3.25 -7.57
C GLY A 15 -16.37 -4.06 -7.18
N SER A 16 -16.45 -5.29 -7.70
CA SER A 16 -17.59 -6.19 -7.49
C SER A 16 -17.33 -7.24 -6.40
N LYS A 17 -16.09 -7.71 -6.28
CA LYS A 17 -15.68 -8.73 -5.29
C LYS A 17 -14.48 -8.31 -4.43
N LYS A 18 -13.55 -7.56 -5.02
CA LYS A 18 -12.40 -6.94 -4.35
C LYS A 18 -12.39 -5.46 -4.68
N ALA A 19 -11.84 -4.64 -3.80
CA ALA A 19 -11.69 -3.21 -4.04
C ALA A 19 -10.89 -2.95 -5.33
N ALA A 20 -11.37 -2.04 -6.17
CA ALA A 20 -10.65 -1.58 -7.34
C ALA A 20 -9.82 -0.35 -6.95
N TYR A 21 -8.62 -0.59 -6.39
CA TYR A 21 -7.82 0.45 -5.72
C TYR A 21 -7.51 1.68 -6.58
N LYS A 22 -7.26 1.51 -7.88
CA LYS A 22 -7.04 2.63 -8.80
C LYS A 22 -8.23 3.60 -8.82
N GLU A 23 -9.45 3.06 -8.91
CA GLU A 23 -10.66 3.86 -8.87
C GLU A 23 -10.94 4.40 -7.46
N ALA A 24 -10.64 3.62 -6.43
CA ALA A 24 -10.83 4.05 -5.04
C ALA A 24 -9.95 5.25 -4.70
N PHE A 25 -8.67 5.22 -5.07
CA PHE A 25 -7.74 6.32 -4.84
C PHE A 25 -8.08 7.54 -5.68
N ARG A 26 -8.57 7.37 -6.91
CA ARG A 26 -9.09 8.48 -7.71
C ARG A 26 -10.26 9.17 -7.03
N GLN A 27 -11.24 8.40 -6.52
CA GLN A 27 -12.36 8.97 -5.79
C GLN A 27 -11.93 9.65 -4.48
N LEU A 28 -10.98 9.06 -3.76
CA LEU A 28 -10.41 9.63 -2.54
C LEU A 28 -9.74 10.98 -2.83
N ALA A 29 -8.93 11.05 -3.89
CA ALA A 29 -8.28 12.28 -4.32
C ALA A 29 -9.32 13.37 -4.67
N CYS A 30 -10.38 13.03 -5.41
CA CYS A 30 -11.44 13.98 -5.77
C CYS A 30 -12.28 14.44 -4.56
N LYS A 31 -12.66 13.52 -3.67
CA LYS A 31 -13.51 13.82 -2.51
C LYS A 31 -12.79 14.62 -1.43
N ASN A 32 -11.53 14.28 -1.17
CA ASN A 32 -10.79 14.77 -0.01
C ASN A 32 -9.61 15.69 -0.37
N ASN A 33 -9.43 15.99 -1.67
CA ASN A 33 -8.31 16.79 -2.19
C ASN A 33 -6.93 16.28 -1.73
N VAL A 34 -6.78 14.96 -1.70
CA VAL A 34 -5.56 14.28 -1.25
C VAL A 34 -4.64 14.06 -2.45
N GLY A 35 -3.40 14.55 -2.35
CA GLY A 35 -2.36 14.35 -3.37
C GLY A 35 -1.36 13.23 -3.06
N THR A 36 -1.37 12.68 -1.84
CA THR A 36 -0.40 11.66 -1.41
C THR A 36 -1.06 10.70 -0.41
N ILE A 37 -0.83 9.41 -0.59
CA ILE A 37 -1.33 8.35 0.29
C ILE A 37 -0.12 7.60 0.84
N LEU A 38 0.03 7.62 2.17
CA LEU A 38 0.96 6.73 2.85
C LEU A 38 0.24 5.41 3.13
N VAL A 39 0.87 4.30 2.75
CA VAL A 39 0.33 2.96 2.91
C VAL A 39 1.20 2.17 3.87
N ASP A 40 0.75 2.04 5.12
CA ASP A 40 1.35 1.12 6.09
C ASP A 40 0.59 -0.21 6.03
N THR A 41 1.10 -1.17 5.24
CA THR A 41 0.41 -2.44 5.00
C THR A 41 1.35 -3.62 5.08
N GLY A 42 0.79 -4.78 5.46
CA GLY A 42 1.50 -6.05 5.34
C GLY A 42 1.63 -6.53 3.89
N SER A 43 2.41 -7.60 3.68
CA SER A 43 2.81 -8.11 2.35
C SER A 43 1.67 -8.12 1.32
N ARG A 44 0.50 -8.65 1.66
CA ARG A 44 -0.59 -8.86 0.69
C ARG A 44 -1.06 -7.58 -0.03
N LEU A 45 -1.36 -6.51 0.71
CA LEU A 45 -1.87 -5.29 0.08
C LEU A 45 -0.74 -4.54 -0.64
N GLY A 46 0.45 -4.46 -0.05
CA GLY A 46 1.63 -3.90 -0.71
C GLY A 46 1.90 -4.54 -2.08
N ASN A 47 1.89 -5.87 -2.16
CA ASN A 47 2.09 -6.60 -3.42
C ASN A 47 0.98 -6.33 -4.45
N VAL A 48 -0.28 -6.23 -4.01
CA VAL A 48 -1.40 -5.86 -4.90
C VAL A 48 -1.22 -4.46 -5.48
N LEU A 49 -0.78 -3.49 -4.68
CA LEU A 49 -0.56 -2.12 -5.14
C LEU A 49 0.66 -2.03 -6.07
N LEU A 50 1.74 -2.76 -5.77
CA LEU A 50 2.92 -2.86 -6.63
C LEU A 50 2.56 -3.44 -8.00
N ASN A 51 1.84 -4.56 -8.04
CA ASN A 51 1.41 -5.18 -9.31
C ASN A 51 0.44 -4.28 -10.10
N ALA A 52 -0.34 -3.45 -9.41
CA ALA A 52 -1.24 -2.48 -10.04
C ALA A 52 -0.53 -1.21 -10.54
N GLY A 53 0.77 -1.04 -10.26
CA GLY A 53 1.52 0.17 -10.60
C GLY A 53 1.03 1.43 -9.87
N LEU A 54 0.53 1.27 -8.64
CA LEU A 54 -0.03 2.34 -7.81
C LEU A 54 0.94 2.82 -6.71
N VAL A 55 2.21 2.45 -6.80
CA VAL A 55 3.24 2.77 -5.82
C VAL A 55 4.35 3.57 -6.51
N ASP A 56 4.53 4.81 -6.09
CA ASP A 56 5.58 5.70 -6.61
C ASP A 56 6.90 5.54 -5.84
N GLU A 57 6.82 5.25 -4.54
CA GLU A 57 7.98 5.13 -3.64
C GLU A 57 7.75 4.06 -2.57
N ILE A 58 8.84 3.42 -2.12
CA ILE A 58 8.85 2.48 -0.99
C ILE A 58 9.91 2.95 0.01
N SER A 59 9.49 3.17 1.25
CA SER A 59 10.39 3.33 2.40
C SER A 59 10.56 1.99 3.10
N LEU A 60 11.80 1.57 3.32
CA LEU A 60 12.14 0.30 3.97
C LEU A 60 12.99 0.55 5.20
N ILE A 61 12.68 -0.16 6.28
CA ILE A 61 13.47 -0.21 7.51
C ILE A 61 14.03 -1.62 7.62
N PHE A 62 15.33 -1.75 7.88
CA PHE A 62 16.01 -3.04 7.96
C PHE A 62 16.49 -3.31 9.38
N SER A 63 15.97 -4.39 9.99
CA SER A 63 16.54 -4.90 11.25
C SER A 63 17.77 -5.77 10.95
N PRO A 64 18.87 -5.66 11.72
CA PRO A 64 20.06 -6.50 11.57
C PRO A 64 19.82 -7.92 12.13
N GLU A 65 18.81 -8.61 11.62
CA GLU A 65 18.40 -9.94 12.05
C GLU A 65 18.21 -10.87 10.83
N ILE A 66 18.61 -12.13 10.98
CA ILE A 66 18.38 -13.17 9.98
C ILE A 66 17.20 -14.01 10.43
N LEU A 67 16.10 -13.91 9.67
CA LEU A 67 14.88 -14.66 9.96
C LEU A 67 14.91 -16.04 9.29
N GLY A 68 14.29 -17.03 9.93
CA GLY A 68 14.17 -18.39 9.41
C GLY A 68 13.07 -18.56 8.35
N LYS A 69 12.98 -19.77 7.79
CA LYS A 69 12.08 -20.14 6.68
C LYS A 69 10.58 -19.82 6.85
N ASN A 70 10.11 -19.64 8.08
CA ASN A 70 8.69 -19.38 8.38
C ASN A 70 8.38 -17.88 8.46
N ALA A 71 9.39 -17.02 8.23
CA ALA A 71 9.20 -15.59 8.22
C ALA A 71 8.30 -15.16 7.06
N ARG A 72 7.51 -14.12 7.30
CA ARG A 72 6.68 -13.53 6.26
C ARG A 72 7.53 -12.61 5.40
N HIS A 73 7.63 -12.92 4.12
CA HIS A 73 8.33 -12.06 3.18
C HIS A 73 7.48 -10.83 2.83
N LEU A 74 8.13 -9.67 2.76
CA LEU A 74 7.46 -8.42 2.37
C LEU A 74 6.97 -8.47 0.92
N PHE A 75 7.74 -9.12 0.04
CA PHE A 75 7.49 -9.23 -1.41
C PHE A 75 7.30 -10.69 -1.82
N ASP A 76 6.17 -11.30 -1.43
CA ASP A 76 5.82 -12.70 -1.72
C ASP A 76 4.88 -12.88 -2.93
N GLY A 77 4.31 -11.79 -3.44
CA GLY A 77 3.27 -11.80 -4.47
C GLY A 77 3.52 -10.84 -5.62
N VAL A 78 4.74 -10.33 -5.80
CA VAL A 78 5.10 -9.48 -6.94
C VAL A 78 5.21 -10.34 -8.19
N GLU A 79 4.46 -10.02 -9.23
CA GLU A 79 4.34 -10.86 -10.44
C GLU A 79 5.46 -10.63 -11.47
N LYS A 80 6.10 -9.45 -11.44
CA LYS A 80 7.12 -9.03 -12.41
C LYS A 80 8.27 -8.33 -11.71
N SER A 81 9.45 -8.36 -12.31
CA SER A 81 10.60 -7.61 -11.80
C SER A 81 10.33 -6.11 -11.86
N ILE A 82 10.53 -5.43 -10.72
CA ILE A 82 10.39 -3.98 -10.59
C ILE A 82 11.79 -3.42 -10.37
N SER A 83 12.23 -2.50 -11.23
CA SER A 83 13.50 -1.80 -11.04
C SER A 83 13.31 -0.68 -10.03
N LEU A 84 14.19 -0.62 -9.03
CA LEU A 84 14.19 0.41 -7.99
C LEU A 84 15.48 1.22 -8.07
N ARG A 85 15.38 2.51 -7.76
CA ARG A 85 16.54 3.37 -7.52
C ARG A 85 16.58 3.70 -6.03
N CYS A 86 17.62 3.23 -5.36
CA CYS A 86 17.84 3.55 -3.96
C CYS A 86 18.17 5.04 -3.80
N LYS A 87 17.53 5.68 -2.82
CA LYS A 87 17.87 7.02 -2.35
C LYS A 87 18.14 6.92 -0.85
N LYS A 88 19.20 7.57 -0.39
CA LYS A 88 19.46 7.68 1.04
C LYS A 88 18.51 8.72 1.63
N LEU A 89 17.75 8.34 2.65
CA LEU A 89 16.98 9.32 3.42
C LEU A 89 17.95 10.19 4.22
N PRO A 90 17.77 11.53 4.23
CA PRO A 90 18.71 12.47 4.85
C PRO A 90 18.89 12.23 6.36
N ASP A 91 17.90 11.63 7.03
CA ASP A 91 17.83 11.61 8.50
C ASP A 91 18.33 10.30 9.15
N GLY A 92 18.94 9.40 8.38
CA GLY A 92 19.76 8.33 8.94
C GLY A 92 19.02 7.26 9.75
N TYR A 93 17.71 7.09 9.58
CA TYR A 93 17.02 5.91 10.10
C TYR A 93 17.59 4.66 9.41
N PHE A 94 18.30 3.84 10.21
CA PHE A 94 18.80 2.52 9.88
C PHE A 94 17.65 1.50 9.94
#